data_AF-A0A4R2ZT08-F1
#
_entry.id   AF-A0A4R2ZT08-F1
#
_cell.length_a   1.000
_cell.length_b   1.000
_cell.length_c   1.000
_cell.angle_alpha   90.00
_cell.angle_beta   90.00
_cell.angle_gamma   90.00
#
_symmetry.space_group_name_H-M   'P 1'
#
loop_
_entity.id
_entity.type
_entity.pdbx_description
1 polymer ?
#
loop_
_entity_poly.entity_id
_entity_poly.type
_entity_poly.pdbx_seq_one_letter_code
_entity_poly.pdbx_strand_id
1 'polypeptide(L)'
;MKGYNFIFILYFFFCLMFLNIWGINAIEEKIDFEFFADSETYMLLYNMGYSISELIALNWNLIGPLMILKIFSGNFYLVFLLNMLVLYVSFYGVIKNYQLNNNKFLLLIILSPLMIGSVIGINKEIFSFLVISLLLQYNANKKLKYLILGVLLSILVRWQMTLVCLIFAFITSPANPFRKNRLKSLLIMIIGVSVIYPLNISLFEHVDNVATLGASKATEGSGLYSFLISIQNQLFGYCLVFIPKALFLFGGLVFRFQKMLDFSDLYNNLFVFSQSVFNLLLLYIVIKRKQWLSNDFVYFAFIYLIVFCISPIFAPRYLIPVTLLFICTVSQKKIL
;
A
#
# COMPACT_ATOMS: atom_id res chain seq x y z
N MET A 1 13.36 -29.16 0.57
CA MET A 1 12.74 -27.84 0.90
C MET A 1 12.53 -27.07 -0.40
N LYS A 2 11.35 -26.46 -0.65
CA LYS A 2 11.15 -25.65 -1.87
C LYS A 2 12.05 -24.41 -1.82
N GLY A 3 12.58 -23.96 -2.96
CA GLY A 3 13.56 -22.85 -3.00
C GLY A 3 13.11 -21.57 -2.29
N TYR A 4 11.84 -21.19 -2.44
CA TYR A 4 11.30 -20.02 -1.76
C TYR A 4 11.24 -20.15 -0.23
N ASN A 5 11.15 -21.36 0.33
CA ASN A 5 11.21 -21.54 1.79
C ASN A 5 12.61 -21.18 2.32
N PHE A 6 13.66 -21.57 1.59
CA PHE A 6 15.03 -21.20 1.94
C PHE A 6 15.23 -19.69 1.91
N ILE A 7 14.78 -19.03 0.84
CA ILE A 7 14.85 -17.57 0.70
C ILE A 7 14.08 -16.87 1.84
N PHE A 8 12.90 -17.36 2.19
CA PHE A 8 12.10 -16.80 3.27
C PHE A 8 12.79 -16.93 4.63
N ILE A 9 13.42 -18.07 4.91
CA ILE A 9 14.19 -18.29 6.14
C ILE A 9 15.40 -17.34 6.21
N LEU A 10 16.14 -17.19 5.11
CA LEU A 10 17.24 -16.22 5.06
C LEU A 10 16.75 -14.79 5.31
N TYR A 11 15.62 -14.42 4.71
CA TYR A 11 15.02 -13.11 4.93
C TYR A 11 14.55 -12.90 6.38
N PHE A 12 13.97 -13.94 7.00
CA PHE A 12 13.62 -13.90 8.42
C PHE A 12 14.83 -13.60 9.30
N PHE A 13 15.93 -14.33 9.12
CA PHE A 13 17.15 -14.11 9.91
C PHE A 13 17.76 -12.74 9.62
N PHE A 14 17.77 -12.31 8.36
CA PHE A 14 18.21 -10.96 8.00
C PHE A 14 17.41 -9.87 8.73
N CYS A 15 16.07 -9.94 8.68
CA CYS A 15 15.22 -8.96 9.36
C CYS A 15 15.33 -9.04 10.89
N LEU A 16 15.50 -10.24 11.46
CA LEU A 16 15.70 -10.41 12.91
C LEU A 16 17.04 -9.81 13.35
N MET A 17 18.11 -10.04 12.60
CA MET A 17 19.41 -9.40 12.85
C MET A 17 19.30 -7.88 12.73
N PHE A 18 18.64 -7.38 11.68
CA PHE A 18 18.41 -5.95 11.50
C PHE A 18 17.62 -5.35 12.67
N LEU A 19 16.55 -6.02 13.12
CA LEU A 19 15.73 -5.61 14.27
C LEU A 19 16.58 -5.48 15.54
N ASN A 20 17.44 -6.47 15.80
CA ASN A 20 18.29 -6.50 16.99
C ASN A 20 19.41 -5.45 16.97
N ILE A 21 20.06 -5.25 15.83
CA ILE A 21 21.24 -4.38 15.74
C ILE A 21 20.82 -2.90 15.64
N TRP A 22 19.85 -2.61 14.77
CA TRP A 22 19.44 -1.23 14.46
C TRP A 22 17.98 -0.97 14.78
N GLY A 23 17.10 -1.95 14.58
CA GLY A 23 15.66 -1.75 14.58
C GLY A 23 15.09 -1.20 15.89
N ILE A 24 15.38 -1.88 17.01
CA ILE A 24 14.87 -1.46 18.32
C ILE A 24 15.46 -0.10 18.73
N ASN A 25 16.76 0.09 18.54
CA ASN A 25 17.43 1.34 18.90
C ASN A 25 16.88 2.53 18.12
N ALA A 26 16.56 2.35 16.83
CA ALA A 26 15.91 3.39 16.03
C ALA A 26 14.48 3.68 16.52
N ILE A 27 13.68 2.65 16.79
CA ILE A 27 12.29 2.82 17.27
C ILE A 27 12.24 3.52 18.63
N GLU A 28 13.25 3.30 19.47
CA GLU A 28 13.42 3.95 20.77
C GLU A 28 14.22 5.27 20.69
N GLU A 29 14.48 5.80 19.49
CA GLU A 29 15.18 7.08 19.25
C GLU A 29 16.58 7.15 19.89
N LYS A 30 17.24 6.01 20.09
CA LYS A 30 18.62 5.93 20.60
C LYS A 30 19.67 6.23 19.54
N ILE A 31 19.27 6.26 18.27
CA ILE A 31 20.12 6.55 17.12
C ILE A 31 19.38 7.49 16.18
N ASP A 32 20.10 8.41 15.54
CA ASP A 32 19.59 9.35 14.54
C ASP A 32 19.34 8.66 13.18
N PHE A 33 18.67 7.52 13.21
CA PHE A 33 18.39 6.70 12.04
C PHE A 33 16.93 6.28 12.02
N GLU A 34 16.17 6.87 11.10
CA GLU A 34 14.78 6.49 10.85
C GLU A 34 14.69 5.59 9.60
N PHE A 35 14.04 4.43 9.74
CA PHE A 35 13.72 3.52 8.62
C PHE A 35 12.23 3.15 8.58
N PHE A 36 11.42 3.82 9.37
CA PHE A 36 9.97 3.67 9.45
C PHE A 36 9.33 5.06 9.38
N ALA A 37 8.13 5.12 8.83
CA ALA A 37 7.46 6.40 8.58
C ALA A 37 6.68 6.94 9.78
N ASP A 38 5.87 6.08 10.39
CA ASP A 38 4.85 6.50 11.35
C ASP A 38 4.98 5.73 12.69
N SER A 39 5.99 4.85 12.84
CA SER A 39 6.10 3.99 14.03
C SER A 39 6.39 4.79 15.30
N GLU A 40 7.13 5.89 15.20
CA GLU A 40 7.35 6.85 16.29
C GLU A 40 6.02 7.40 16.83
N THR A 41 5.16 7.90 15.93
CA THR A 41 3.83 8.40 16.30
C THR A 41 2.99 7.30 16.98
N TYR A 42 3.07 6.06 16.51
CA TYR A 42 2.36 4.94 17.14
C TYR A 42 2.90 4.61 18.54
N MET A 43 4.21 4.66 18.74
CA MET A 43 4.83 4.43 20.05
C MET A 43 4.53 5.54 21.04
N LEU A 44 4.61 6.79 20.61
CA LEU A 44 4.26 7.95 21.43
C LEU A 44 2.81 7.86 21.92
N LEU A 45 1.86 7.56 21.03
CA LEU A 45 0.45 7.42 21.39
C LEU A 45 0.19 6.21 22.29
N TYR A 46 0.94 5.12 22.10
CA TYR A 46 0.88 3.94 22.97
C TYR A 46 1.36 4.28 24.39
N ASN A 47 2.50 4.97 24.51
CA ASN A 47 3.09 5.37 25.79
C ASN A 47 2.23 6.40 26.54
N MET A 48 1.53 7.28 25.82
CA MET A 48 0.55 8.21 26.39
C MET A 48 -0.73 7.52 26.90
N GLY A 49 -0.93 6.24 26.62
CA GLY A 49 -2.03 5.46 27.16
C GLY A 49 -3.40 5.74 26.53
N TYR A 50 -3.46 6.37 25.35
CA TYR A 50 -4.71 6.70 24.66
C TYR A 50 -5.63 5.48 24.52
N SER A 51 -6.89 5.63 24.88
CA SER A 51 -7.94 4.61 24.69
C SER A 51 -8.32 4.43 23.22
N ILE A 52 -8.94 3.29 22.86
CA ILE A 52 -9.40 3.06 21.48
C ILE A 52 -10.47 4.08 21.09
N SER A 53 -11.35 4.46 22.02
CA SER A 53 -12.40 5.48 21.80
C SER A 53 -11.82 6.86 21.45
N GLU A 54 -10.76 7.28 22.13
CA GLU A 54 -10.09 8.56 21.83
C GLU A 54 -9.42 8.53 20.46
N LEU A 55 -8.85 7.38 20.07
CA LEU A 55 -8.21 7.21 18.76
C LEU A 55 -9.22 7.26 17.61
N ILE A 56 -10.42 6.72 17.81
CA ILE A 56 -11.51 6.82 16.84
C ILE A 56 -11.90 8.30 16.63
N ALA A 57 -11.90 9.11 17.69
CA ALA A 57 -12.18 10.54 17.58
C ALA A 57 -11.03 11.32 16.91
N LEU A 58 -9.77 10.91 17.11
CA LEU A 58 -8.61 11.58 16.54
C LEU A 58 -8.38 11.24 15.07
N ASN A 59 -8.19 9.95 14.76
CA ASN A 59 -7.93 9.50 13.40
C ASN A 59 -8.04 7.97 13.31
N TRP A 60 -9.01 7.50 12.52
CA TRP A 60 -9.28 6.07 12.33
C TRP A 60 -8.07 5.31 11.77
N ASN A 61 -7.18 5.98 11.05
CA ASN A 61 -5.97 5.38 10.48
C ASN A 61 -4.90 4.98 11.52
N LEU A 62 -5.08 5.35 12.80
CA LEU A 62 -4.17 5.00 13.91
C LEU A 62 -4.60 3.73 14.65
N ILE A 63 -5.85 3.31 14.49
CA ILE A 63 -6.45 2.21 15.27
C ILE A 63 -5.69 0.90 15.06
N GLY A 64 -5.43 0.52 13.80
CA GLY A 64 -4.76 -0.75 13.48
C GLY A 64 -3.39 -0.90 14.16
N PRO A 65 -2.43 0.01 13.89
CA PRO A 65 -1.11 0.00 14.55
C PRO A 65 -1.17 -0.03 16.09
N LEU A 66 -2.03 0.78 16.70
CA LEU A 66 -2.13 0.87 18.16
C LEU A 66 -2.79 -0.35 18.79
N MET A 67 -3.77 -0.97 18.13
CA MET A 67 -4.34 -2.24 18.58
C MET A 67 -3.28 -3.34 18.63
N ILE A 68 -2.42 -3.43 17.61
CA ILE A 68 -1.33 -4.40 17.56
C ILE A 68 -0.37 -4.18 18.72
N LEU A 69 0.05 -2.93 18.94
CA LEU A 69 0.91 -2.56 20.06
C LEU A 69 0.31 -2.95 21.41
N LYS A 70 -0.98 -2.66 21.63
CA LYS A 70 -1.67 -3.02 22.87
C LYS A 70 -1.78 -4.52 23.10
N ILE A 71 -2.11 -5.29 22.05
CA ILE A 71 -2.23 -6.75 22.13
C ILE A 71 -0.91 -7.39 22.55
N PHE A 72 0.22 -6.88 22.06
CA PHE A 72 1.54 -7.41 22.39
C PHE A 72 2.26 -6.63 23.47
N SER A 73 1.57 -5.75 24.19
CA SER A 73 2.13 -4.92 25.26
C SER A 73 3.42 -4.19 24.86
N GLY A 74 3.49 -3.71 23.62
CA GLY A 74 4.66 -3.01 23.08
C GLY A 74 5.85 -3.90 22.69
N ASN A 75 5.72 -5.22 22.72
CA ASN A 75 6.84 -6.12 22.41
C ASN A 75 7.17 -6.18 20.90
N PHE A 76 8.27 -5.55 20.49
CA PHE A 76 8.70 -5.48 19.08
C PHE A 76 8.94 -6.84 18.42
N TYR A 77 9.42 -7.85 19.17
CA TYR A 77 9.65 -9.19 18.62
C TYR A 77 8.35 -9.89 18.26
N LEU A 78 7.32 -9.75 19.10
CA LEU A 78 6.00 -10.32 18.81
C LEU A 78 5.34 -9.62 17.61
N VAL A 79 5.49 -8.30 17.51
CA VAL A 79 5.04 -7.54 16.33
C VAL A 79 5.75 -8.02 15.06
N PHE A 80 7.08 -8.16 15.10
CA PHE A 80 7.87 -8.70 13.99
C PHE A 80 7.42 -10.12 13.59
N LEU A 81 7.21 -11.01 14.56
CA LEU A 81 6.71 -12.38 14.29
C LEU A 81 5.33 -12.35 13.64
N LEU A 82 4.42 -11.49 14.10
CA LEU A 82 3.12 -11.30 13.46
C LEU A 82 3.28 -10.82 12.02
N ASN A 83 4.11 -9.81 11.77
CA ASN A 83 4.32 -9.26 10.44
C ASN A 83 4.93 -10.30 9.48
N MET A 84 5.88 -11.12 9.96
CA MET A 84 6.45 -12.23 9.20
C MET A 84 5.40 -13.31 8.89
N LEU A 85 4.54 -13.64 9.85
CA LEU A 85 3.43 -14.57 9.62
C LEU A 85 2.46 -14.01 8.58
N VAL A 86 2.08 -12.74 8.70
CA VAL A 86 1.22 -12.03 7.74
C VAL A 86 1.83 -12.07 6.34
N LEU A 87 3.13 -11.79 6.21
CA LEU A 87 3.86 -11.87 4.94
C LEU A 87 3.81 -13.28 4.35
N TYR A 88 4.13 -14.30 5.17
CA TYR A 88 4.15 -15.70 4.73
C TYR A 88 2.77 -16.18 4.28
N VAL A 89 1.73 -15.92 5.08
CA VAL A 89 0.35 -16.30 4.76
C VAL A 89 -0.12 -15.60 3.49
N SER A 90 0.19 -14.32 3.33
CA SER A 90 -0.14 -13.53 2.14
C SER A 90 0.52 -14.11 0.89
N PHE A 91 1.83 -14.37 0.96
CA PHE A 91 2.61 -14.97 -0.12
C PHE A 91 2.08 -16.36 -0.48
N TYR A 92 1.92 -17.25 0.51
CA TYR A 92 1.46 -18.62 0.32
C TYR A 92 0.04 -18.66 -0.28
N GLY A 93 -0.84 -17.78 0.20
CA GLY A 93 -2.19 -17.60 -0.31
C GLY A 93 -2.20 -17.27 -1.80
N VAL A 94 -1.32 -16.39 -2.28
CA VAL A 94 -1.23 -16.04 -3.71
C VAL A 94 -0.67 -17.20 -4.53
N ILE A 95 0.47 -17.80 -4.14
CA ILE A 95 1.12 -18.85 -4.96
C ILE A 95 0.30 -20.14 -5.06
N LYS A 96 -0.60 -20.40 -4.10
CA LYS A 96 -1.49 -21.57 -4.15
C LYS A 96 -2.61 -21.41 -5.20
N ASN A 97 -3.00 -20.18 -5.49
CA ASN A 97 -4.16 -19.87 -6.34
C ASN A 97 -3.79 -19.40 -7.74
N TYR A 98 -2.52 -19.02 -7.97
CA TYR A 98 -2.06 -18.47 -9.24
C TYR A 98 -0.78 -19.15 -9.72
N GLN A 99 -0.65 -19.30 -11.04
CA GLN A 99 0.54 -19.90 -11.67
C GLN A 99 1.69 -18.90 -11.77
N LEU A 100 2.39 -18.69 -10.66
CA LEU A 100 3.53 -17.78 -10.56
C LEU A 100 4.87 -18.53 -10.50
N ASN A 101 5.95 -17.87 -10.90
CA ASN A 101 7.29 -18.27 -10.50
C ASN A 101 7.49 -17.85 -9.03
N ASN A 102 7.32 -18.80 -8.11
CA ASN A 102 7.31 -18.56 -6.66
C ASN A 102 8.59 -17.90 -6.15
N ASN A 103 9.76 -18.31 -6.65
CA ASN A 103 11.04 -17.74 -6.22
C ASN A 103 11.16 -16.29 -6.68
N LYS A 104 10.83 -16.01 -7.95
CA LYS A 104 10.82 -14.66 -8.49
C LYS A 104 9.83 -13.76 -7.76
N PHE A 105 8.64 -14.28 -7.47
CA PHE A 105 7.60 -13.57 -6.73
C PHE A 105 8.10 -13.15 -5.34
N LEU A 106 8.66 -14.10 -4.58
CA LEU A 106 9.20 -13.81 -3.25
C LEU A 106 10.39 -12.84 -3.30
N LEU A 107 11.32 -13.02 -4.24
CA LEU A 107 12.47 -12.13 -4.40
C LEU A 107 12.04 -10.70 -4.69
N LEU A 108 11.10 -10.50 -5.60
CA LEU A 108 10.60 -9.14 -5.92
C LEU A 108 9.87 -8.49 -4.73
N ILE A 109 9.17 -9.27 -3.91
CA ILE A 109 8.56 -8.76 -2.67
C ILE A 109 9.65 -8.29 -1.69
N ILE A 110 10.66 -9.12 -1.44
CA ILE A 110 11.75 -8.83 -0.50
C ILE A 110 12.62 -7.66 -0.98
N LEU A 111 12.84 -7.55 -2.29
CA LEU A 111 13.60 -6.45 -2.91
C LEU A 111 12.83 -5.12 -2.91
N SER A 112 11.53 -5.11 -2.61
CA SER A 112 10.78 -3.86 -2.46
C SER A 112 11.33 -3.08 -1.25
N PRO A 113 11.89 -1.87 -1.43
CA PRO A 113 12.61 -1.17 -0.37
C PRO A 113 11.80 -0.98 0.92
N LEU A 114 10.50 -0.75 0.82
CA LEU A 114 9.64 -0.55 1.99
C LEU A 114 9.21 -1.84 2.70
N MET A 115 9.49 -3.02 2.12
CA MET A 115 9.08 -4.29 2.73
C MET A 115 9.82 -4.53 4.05
N ILE A 116 11.11 -4.18 4.13
CA ILE A 116 11.91 -4.32 5.36
C ILE A 116 11.28 -3.51 6.49
N GLY A 117 11.03 -2.22 6.26
CA GLY A 117 10.37 -1.36 7.26
C GLY A 117 8.95 -1.81 7.60
N SER A 118 8.22 -2.38 6.64
CA SER A 118 6.87 -2.92 6.87
C SER A 118 6.86 -4.21 7.71
N VAL A 119 7.93 -5.00 7.65
CA VAL A 119 8.07 -6.25 8.40
C VAL A 119 8.60 -5.99 9.81
N ILE A 120 9.61 -5.13 9.93
CA ILE A 120 10.33 -4.89 11.19
C ILE A 120 9.56 -3.91 12.10
N GLY A 121 8.99 -2.84 11.52
CA GLY A 121 8.30 -1.80 12.28
C GLY A 121 6.83 -2.10 12.54
N ILE A 122 6.22 -1.27 13.40
CA ILE A 122 4.77 -1.23 13.56
C ILE A 122 4.22 -0.48 12.37
N ASN A 123 3.69 -1.22 11.40
CA ASN A 123 3.32 -0.68 10.11
C ASN A 123 2.04 -1.35 9.59
N LYS A 124 1.05 -0.55 9.17
CA LYS A 124 -0.23 -1.06 8.65
C LYS A 124 -0.15 -1.52 7.19
N GLU A 125 0.95 -1.18 6.52
CA GLU A 125 1.22 -1.46 5.12
C GLU A 125 1.34 -2.98 4.89
N ILE A 126 1.87 -3.74 5.85
CA ILE A 126 1.94 -5.22 5.75
C ILE A 126 0.54 -5.85 5.73
N PHE A 127 -0.43 -5.28 6.44
CA PHE A 127 -1.82 -5.74 6.39
C PHE A 127 -2.48 -5.41 5.07
N SER A 128 -2.07 -4.33 4.39
CA SER A 128 -2.54 -4.04 3.03
C SER A 128 -2.17 -5.16 2.05
N PHE A 129 -1.00 -5.79 2.22
CA PHE A 129 -0.61 -6.98 1.47
C PHE A 129 -1.59 -8.12 1.76
N LEU A 130 -1.84 -8.43 3.04
CA LEU A 130 -2.78 -9.49 3.40
C LEU A 130 -4.18 -9.27 2.81
N VAL A 131 -4.70 -8.05 2.85
CA VAL A 131 -6.00 -7.72 2.26
C VAL A 131 -5.99 -7.97 0.75
N ILE A 132 -4.96 -7.52 0.01
CA ILE A 132 -4.87 -7.81 -1.43
C ILE A 132 -4.76 -9.31 -1.70
N SER A 133 -3.95 -10.04 -0.93
CA SER A 133 -3.86 -11.50 -1.05
C SER A 133 -5.22 -12.18 -0.86
N LEU A 134 -6.01 -11.74 0.13
CA LEU A 134 -7.37 -12.23 0.36
C LEU A 134 -8.32 -11.90 -0.80
N LEU A 135 -8.26 -10.69 -1.37
CA LEU A 135 -9.05 -10.33 -2.54
C LEU A 135 -8.67 -11.17 -3.77
N LEU A 136 -7.39 -11.48 -3.96
CA LEU A 136 -6.92 -12.39 -5.00
C LEU A 136 -7.43 -13.82 -4.76
N GLN A 137 -7.38 -14.31 -3.53
CA GLN A 137 -7.93 -15.62 -3.16
C GLN A 137 -9.46 -15.68 -3.35
N TYR A 138 -10.17 -14.58 -3.06
CA TYR A 138 -11.59 -14.44 -3.37
C TYR A 138 -11.82 -14.46 -4.88
N ASN A 139 -11.02 -13.76 -5.68
CA ASN A 139 -11.19 -13.77 -7.13
C ASN A 139 -10.99 -15.17 -7.72
N ALA A 140 -9.98 -15.91 -7.25
CA ALA A 140 -9.67 -17.25 -7.74
C ALA A 140 -10.70 -18.31 -7.29
N ASN A 141 -11.14 -18.29 -6.03
CA ASN A 141 -11.97 -19.36 -5.46
C ASN A 141 -13.46 -19.01 -5.35
N LYS A 142 -13.82 -17.73 -5.48
CA LYS A 142 -15.17 -17.17 -5.24
C LYS A 142 -15.77 -17.48 -3.85
N LYS A 143 -14.92 -17.80 -2.86
CA LYS A 143 -15.35 -18.07 -1.48
C LYS A 143 -15.50 -16.77 -0.69
N LEU A 144 -16.72 -16.46 -0.25
CA LEU A 144 -17.09 -15.22 0.43
C LEU A 144 -16.26 -14.95 1.70
N LYS A 145 -15.81 -16.00 2.41
CA LYS A 145 -14.98 -15.87 3.61
C LYS A 145 -13.72 -15.01 3.41
N TYR A 146 -13.11 -15.08 2.22
CA TYR A 146 -11.92 -14.29 1.93
C TYR A 146 -12.24 -12.81 1.74
N LEU A 147 -13.39 -12.52 1.13
CA LEU A 147 -13.87 -11.15 0.99
C LEU A 147 -14.24 -10.55 2.35
N ILE A 148 -15.00 -11.28 3.17
CA ILE A 148 -15.39 -10.82 4.51
C ILE A 148 -14.15 -10.53 5.36
N LEU A 149 -13.20 -11.46 5.39
CA LEU A 149 -11.94 -11.26 6.13
C LEU A 149 -11.13 -10.09 5.57
N GLY A 150 -11.09 -9.93 4.24
CA GLY A 150 -10.43 -8.81 3.58
C GLY A 150 -11.04 -7.45 3.98
N VAL A 151 -12.36 -7.35 4.01
CA VAL A 151 -13.10 -6.13 4.43
C VAL A 151 -12.88 -5.81 5.91
N LEU A 152 -12.89 -6.82 6.78
CA LEU A 152 -12.63 -6.61 8.21
C LEU A 152 -11.19 -6.11 8.45
N LEU A 153 -10.22 -6.73 7.79
CA LEU A 153 -8.82 -6.33 7.91
C LEU A 153 -8.51 -4.99 7.23
N SER A 154 -9.24 -4.62 6.17
CA SER A 154 -8.99 -3.35 5.47
C SER A 154 -9.31 -2.13 6.33
N ILE A 155 -10.24 -2.26 7.30
CA ILE A 155 -10.55 -1.21 8.27
C ILE A 155 -9.33 -0.88 9.14
N LEU A 156 -8.52 -1.88 9.48
CA LEU A 156 -7.28 -1.70 10.24
C LEU A 156 -6.14 -1.08 9.40
N VAL A 157 -6.27 -1.14 8.08
CA VAL A 157 -5.31 -0.53 7.15
C VAL A 157 -5.67 0.92 6.93
N ARG A 158 -6.75 1.18 6.17
CA ARG A 158 -7.28 2.51 5.84
C ARG A 158 -8.67 2.39 5.22
N TRP A 159 -9.49 3.43 5.34
CA TRP A 159 -10.81 3.48 4.72
C TRP A 159 -10.77 3.33 3.18
N GLN A 160 -9.73 3.84 2.50
CA GLN A 160 -9.58 3.67 1.06
C GLN A 160 -9.45 2.18 0.69
N MET A 161 -8.76 1.39 1.52
CA MET A 161 -8.61 -0.05 1.29
C MET A 161 -9.95 -0.77 1.44
N THR A 162 -10.79 -0.34 2.39
CA THR A 162 -12.16 -0.86 2.54
C THR A 162 -13.01 -0.53 1.32
N LEU A 163 -12.95 0.71 0.81
CA LEU A 163 -13.64 1.09 -0.41
C LEU A 163 -13.18 0.23 -1.61
N VAL A 164 -11.87 -0.01 -1.74
CA VAL A 164 -11.34 -0.92 -2.78
C VAL A 164 -11.92 -2.32 -2.64
N CYS A 165 -12.01 -2.89 -1.43
CA CYS A 165 -12.59 -4.22 -1.22
C CYS A 165 -14.06 -4.28 -1.65
N LEU A 166 -14.85 -3.25 -1.31
CA LEU A 166 -16.27 -3.18 -1.66
C LEU A 166 -16.48 -3.01 -3.17
N ILE A 167 -15.74 -2.09 -3.79
CA ILE A 167 -15.76 -1.86 -5.23
C ILE A 167 -15.34 -3.14 -5.97
N PHE A 168 -14.30 -3.81 -5.48
CA PHE A 168 -13.85 -5.08 -6.05
C PHE A 168 -14.93 -6.15 -6.00
N ALA A 169 -15.60 -6.31 -4.87
CA ALA A 169 -16.70 -7.26 -4.71
C ALA A 169 -17.83 -6.96 -5.70
N PHE A 170 -18.21 -5.69 -5.82
CA PHE A 170 -19.24 -5.25 -6.76
C PHE A 170 -18.84 -5.51 -8.21
N ILE A 171 -17.62 -5.13 -8.60
CA ILE A 171 -17.14 -5.25 -9.99
C ILE A 171 -17.04 -6.71 -10.42
N THR A 172 -16.60 -7.59 -9.53
CA THR A 172 -16.46 -9.03 -9.78
C THR A 172 -17.77 -9.79 -9.62
N SER A 173 -18.81 -9.16 -9.07
CA SER A 173 -20.14 -9.76 -8.90
C SER A 173 -20.80 -10.07 -10.24
N PRO A 174 -21.58 -11.16 -10.35
CA PRO A 174 -22.42 -11.40 -11.52
C PRO A 174 -23.46 -10.30 -11.78
N ALA A 175 -23.80 -9.49 -10.75
CA ALA A 175 -24.73 -8.37 -10.88
C ALA A 175 -24.18 -7.19 -11.70
N ASN A 176 -22.85 -7.09 -11.88
CA ASN A 176 -22.26 -6.01 -12.66
C ASN A 176 -22.36 -6.28 -14.17
N PRO A 177 -23.14 -5.48 -14.94
CA PRO A 177 -23.27 -5.68 -16.38
C PRO A 177 -21.96 -5.43 -17.13
N PHE A 178 -21.06 -4.62 -16.56
CA PHE A 178 -19.76 -4.28 -17.16
C PHE A 178 -18.64 -5.26 -16.80
N ARG A 179 -18.93 -6.36 -16.08
CA ARG A 179 -17.91 -7.34 -15.64
C ARG A 179 -17.04 -7.88 -16.78
N LYS A 180 -17.60 -7.99 -18.00
CA LYS A 180 -16.89 -8.46 -19.20
C LYS A 180 -16.09 -7.35 -19.89
N ASN A 181 -16.47 -6.09 -19.72
CA ASN A 181 -15.82 -4.95 -20.36
C ASN A 181 -15.07 -4.10 -19.33
N ARG A 182 -13.85 -4.57 -19.02
CA ARG A 182 -12.98 -3.96 -18.02
C ARG A 182 -12.66 -2.50 -18.32
N LEU A 183 -12.42 -2.13 -19.58
CA LEU A 183 -12.17 -0.72 -19.93
C LEU A 183 -13.38 0.16 -19.62
N LYS A 184 -14.59 -0.25 -20.05
CA LYS A 184 -15.81 0.49 -19.74
C LYS A 184 -16.03 0.62 -18.23
N SER A 185 -15.78 -0.43 -17.46
CA SER A 185 -15.91 -0.36 -16.00
C SER A 185 -14.95 0.66 -15.37
N LEU A 186 -13.68 0.74 -15.80
CA LEU A 186 -12.74 1.73 -15.28
C LEU A 186 -13.12 3.14 -15.70
N LEU A 187 -13.56 3.34 -16.94
CA LEU A 187 -14.03 4.65 -17.42
C LEU A 187 -15.24 5.13 -16.62
N ILE A 188 -16.22 4.25 -16.39
CA ILE A 188 -17.40 4.57 -15.56
C ILE A 188 -16.98 4.92 -14.13
N MET A 189 -16.02 4.20 -13.55
CA MET A 189 -15.50 4.55 -12.22
C MET A 189 -14.82 5.91 -12.20
N ILE A 190 -13.96 6.21 -13.18
CA ILE A 190 -13.25 7.50 -13.26
C ILE A 190 -14.26 8.63 -13.41
N ILE A 191 -15.24 8.49 -14.31
CA ILE A 191 -16.31 9.47 -14.50
C ILE A 191 -17.14 9.61 -13.22
N GLY A 192 -17.54 8.50 -12.60
CA GLY A 192 -18.32 8.48 -11.37
C GLY A 192 -17.60 9.18 -10.23
N VAL A 193 -16.32 8.87 -10.00
CA VAL A 193 -15.47 9.58 -9.02
C VAL A 193 -15.37 11.06 -9.37
N SER A 194 -15.19 11.40 -10.64
CA SER A 194 -15.05 12.78 -11.08
C SER A 194 -16.30 13.65 -10.93
N VAL A 195 -17.46 13.04 -10.70
CA VAL A 195 -18.72 13.72 -10.39
C VAL A 195 -19.00 13.67 -8.89
N ILE A 196 -18.91 12.47 -8.28
CA ILE A 196 -19.26 12.25 -6.88
C ILE A 196 -18.31 13.00 -5.94
N TYR A 197 -16.99 12.97 -6.20
CA TYR A 197 -16.02 13.58 -5.30
C TYR A 197 -16.19 15.11 -5.16
N PRO A 198 -16.24 15.90 -6.26
CA PRO A 198 -16.48 17.35 -6.17
C PRO A 198 -17.79 17.72 -5.47
N LEU A 199 -18.85 16.93 -5.66
CA LEU A 199 -20.15 17.17 -5.01
C LEU A 199 -20.14 16.90 -3.50
N ASN A 200 -19.14 16.19 -3.00
CA ASN A 200 -19.05 15.74 -1.60
C ASN A 200 -17.76 16.19 -0.91
N ILE A 201 -17.09 17.25 -1.40
CA ILE A 201 -15.81 17.73 -0.85
C ILE A 201 -15.90 17.97 0.67
N SER A 202 -17.01 18.51 1.17
CA SER A 202 -17.21 18.78 2.60
C SER A 202 -17.12 17.53 3.48
N LEU A 203 -17.51 16.35 2.96
CA LEU A 203 -17.37 15.08 3.69
C LEU A 203 -15.92 14.62 3.81
N PHE A 204 -15.04 15.09 2.90
CA PHE A 204 -13.63 14.73 2.87
C PHE A 204 -12.71 15.78 3.50
N GLU A 205 -13.23 16.96 3.86
CA GLU A 205 -12.42 18.09 4.33
C GLU A 205 -11.51 17.73 5.51
N HIS A 206 -12.02 16.99 6.50
CA HIS A 206 -11.19 16.55 7.63
C HIS A 206 -10.05 15.61 7.19
N VAL A 207 -10.34 14.65 6.31
CA VAL A 207 -9.35 13.68 5.80
C VAL A 207 -8.31 14.39 4.95
N ASP A 208 -8.75 15.34 4.13
CA ASP A 208 -7.89 16.10 3.22
C ASP A 208 -7.00 17.09 3.99
N ASN A 209 -7.52 17.72 5.05
CA ASN A 209 -6.75 18.58 5.95
C ASN A 209 -5.64 17.82 6.69
N VAL A 210 -5.94 16.63 7.23
CA VAL A 210 -4.92 15.78 7.87
C VAL A 210 -3.87 15.33 6.87
N ALA A 211 -4.29 14.93 5.66
CA ALA A 211 -3.37 14.49 4.61
C ALA A 211 -2.49 15.63 4.07
N THR A 212 -3.03 16.84 3.91
CA THR A 212 -2.28 18.03 3.48
C THR A 212 -1.32 18.52 4.55
N LEU A 213 -1.69 18.48 5.83
CA LEU A 213 -0.78 18.77 6.95
C LEU A 213 0.38 17.76 7.03
N GLY A 214 0.10 16.48 6.77
CA GLY A 214 1.16 15.47 6.65
C GLY A 214 2.09 15.72 5.46
N ALA A 215 1.52 16.16 4.32
CA ALA A 215 2.27 16.49 3.12
C ALA A 215 3.07 17.80 3.21
N SER A 216 2.64 18.77 4.04
CA SER A 216 3.34 20.03 4.25
C SER A 216 4.53 19.90 5.21
N LYS A 217 4.43 19.02 6.22
CA LYS A 217 5.56 18.66 7.10
C LYS A 217 6.64 17.86 6.38
N ALA A 218 6.24 16.97 5.48
CA ALA A 218 7.14 16.33 4.52
C ALA A 218 7.47 17.33 3.40
N THR A 219 8.21 18.39 3.75
CA THR A 219 8.74 19.44 2.89
C THR A 219 8.70 19.08 1.39
N GLU A 220 7.97 19.89 0.61
CA GLU A 220 7.96 19.92 -0.86
C GLU A 220 7.00 18.97 -1.61
N GLY A 221 5.72 18.93 -1.25
CA GLY A 221 4.71 18.59 -2.26
C GLY A 221 4.87 19.55 -3.45
N SER A 222 5.28 19.05 -4.63
CA SER A 222 5.50 19.90 -5.80
C SER A 222 4.27 20.77 -6.06
N GLY A 223 4.43 22.07 -6.33
CA GLY A 223 3.30 22.96 -6.65
C GLY A 223 2.42 22.39 -7.78
N LEU A 224 2.99 21.55 -8.65
CA LEU A 224 2.28 20.76 -9.64
C LEU A 224 1.28 19.77 -9.03
N TYR A 225 1.61 19.03 -7.97
CA TYR A 225 0.67 18.12 -7.33
C TYR A 225 -0.51 18.86 -6.69
N SER A 226 -0.25 19.99 -6.04
CA SER A 226 -1.30 20.88 -5.51
C SER A 226 -2.18 21.45 -6.62
N PHE A 227 -1.60 21.79 -7.77
CA PHE A 227 -2.35 22.21 -8.95
C PHE A 227 -3.21 21.08 -9.54
N LEU A 228 -2.72 19.83 -9.55
CA LEU A 228 -3.54 18.68 -9.95
C LEU A 228 -4.71 18.44 -8.97
N ILE A 229 -4.53 18.72 -7.67
CA ILE A 229 -5.61 18.65 -6.68
C ILE A 229 -6.65 19.76 -6.94
N SER A 230 -6.24 20.98 -7.28
CA SER A 230 -7.20 22.06 -7.55
C SER A 230 -8.06 21.76 -8.79
N ILE A 231 -7.48 21.15 -9.83
CA ILE A 231 -8.25 20.65 -10.98
C ILE A 231 -9.15 19.49 -10.58
N GLN A 232 -8.67 18.52 -9.80
CA GLN A 232 -9.49 17.40 -9.31
C GLN A 232 -10.78 17.86 -8.63
N ASN A 233 -10.72 18.95 -7.88
CA ASN A 233 -11.84 19.48 -7.10
C ASN A 233 -12.94 20.09 -7.98
N GLN A 234 -12.72 20.22 -9.29
CA GLN A 234 -13.72 20.67 -10.26
C GLN A 234 -14.49 19.48 -10.85
N LEU A 235 -15.74 19.72 -11.27
CA LEU A 235 -16.55 18.72 -11.99
C LEU A 235 -15.80 18.23 -13.24
N PHE A 236 -15.73 16.91 -13.43
CA PHE A 236 -14.96 16.24 -14.49
C PHE A 236 -13.43 16.43 -14.43
N GLY A 237 -12.90 17.17 -13.46
CA GLY A 237 -11.47 17.43 -13.33
C GLY A 237 -10.64 16.18 -13.03
N TYR A 238 -11.17 15.25 -12.22
CA TYR A 238 -10.50 13.99 -11.90
C TYR A 238 -10.20 13.13 -13.15
N CYS A 239 -11.07 13.16 -14.16
CA CYS A 239 -10.83 12.47 -15.43
C CYS A 239 -9.53 12.93 -16.11
N LEU A 240 -9.22 14.23 -16.03
CA LEU A 240 -8.01 14.82 -16.63
C LEU A 240 -6.77 14.53 -15.78
N VAL A 241 -6.90 14.59 -14.45
CA VAL A 241 -5.74 14.50 -13.57
C VAL A 241 -5.41 13.09 -13.07
N PHE A 242 -6.28 12.11 -13.28
CA PHE A 242 -6.06 10.75 -12.79
C PHE A 242 -4.70 10.17 -13.24
N ILE A 243 -4.42 10.18 -14.55
CA ILE A 243 -3.18 9.64 -15.10
C ILE A 243 -1.95 10.39 -14.57
N PRO A 244 -1.85 11.73 -14.67
CA PRO A 244 -0.69 12.42 -14.15
C PRO A 244 -0.54 12.25 -12.62
N LYS A 245 -1.62 12.29 -11.83
CA LYS A 245 -1.55 12.02 -10.38
C LYS A 245 -1.01 10.62 -10.10
N ALA A 246 -1.51 9.60 -10.80
CA ALA A 246 -1.01 8.24 -10.62
C ALA A 246 0.49 8.14 -10.91
N LEU A 247 0.96 8.72 -12.04
CA LEU A 247 2.39 8.75 -12.38
C LEU A 247 3.23 9.51 -11.34
N PHE A 248 2.71 10.62 -10.82
CA PHE A 248 3.34 11.35 -9.71
C PHE A 248 3.45 10.49 -8.44
N LEU A 249 2.47 9.65 -8.13
CA LEU A 249 2.57 8.71 -6.99
C LEU A 249 3.57 7.58 -7.26
N PHE A 250 3.69 7.11 -8.50
CA PHE A 250 4.65 6.08 -8.88
C PHE A 250 6.10 6.57 -8.77
N GLY A 251 6.37 7.80 -9.25
CA GLY A 251 7.73 8.25 -9.54
C GLY A 251 8.05 9.70 -9.17
N GLY A 252 7.12 10.47 -8.63
CA GLY A 252 7.30 11.90 -8.39
C GLY A 252 8.45 12.23 -7.43
N LEU A 253 8.78 11.32 -6.50
CA LEU A 253 9.92 11.51 -5.60
C LEU A 253 11.28 11.19 -6.24
N VAL A 254 11.32 10.57 -7.43
CA VAL A 254 12.58 10.33 -8.17
C VAL A 254 13.24 11.63 -8.59
N PHE A 255 12.48 12.72 -8.74
CA PHE A 255 13.04 14.04 -9.01
C PHE A 255 13.87 14.62 -7.85
N ARG A 256 13.78 14.03 -6.65
CA ARG A 256 14.56 14.43 -5.47
C ARG A 256 15.91 13.69 -5.36
N PHE A 257 16.48 13.22 -6.47
CA PHE A 257 17.74 12.45 -6.47
C PHE A 257 18.90 13.14 -5.73
N GLN A 258 18.89 14.47 -5.66
CA GLN A 258 19.90 15.27 -4.93
C GLN A 258 19.87 15.00 -3.42
N LYS A 259 18.70 14.72 -2.85
CA LYS A 259 18.53 14.39 -1.43
C LYS A 259 18.88 12.94 -1.11
N MET A 260 19.14 12.07 -2.09
CA MET A 260 19.42 10.65 -1.86
C MET A 260 20.67 10.42 -0.98
N LEU A 261 21.62 11.37 -1.00
CA LEU A 261 22.84 11.33 -0.17
C LEU A 261 22.70 12.06 1.17
N ASP A 262 21.52 12.63 1.46
CA ASP A 262 21.21 13.24 2.73
C ASP A 262 20.70 12.18 3.70
N PHE A 263 21.54 11.84 4.67
CA PHE A 263 21.27 10.80 5.66
C PHE A 263 20.44 11.28 6.85
N SER A 264 20.07 12.57 6.92
CA SER A 264 19.23 13.11 8.02
C SER A 264 17.82 12.49 8.04
N ASP A 265 17.27 12.18 6.87
CA ASP A 265 15.98 11.50 6.69
C ASP A 265 16.15 10.33 5.71
N LEU A 266 16.93 9.34 6.17
CA LEU A 266 17.30 8.18 5.36
C LEU A 266 16.05 7.41 4.87
N TYR A 267 14.99 7.35 5.68
CA TYR A 267 13.73 6.74 5.27
C TYR A 267 13.15 7.37 4.00
N ASN A 268 12.90 8.68 4.01
CA ASN A 268 12.29 9.33 2.85
C ASN A 268 13.29 9.47 1.68
N ASN A 269 14.55 9.76 1.97
CA ASN A 269 15.56 10.04 0.96
C ASN A 269 16.09 8.80 0.26
N LEU A 270 16.22 7.67 0.95
CA LEU A 270 16.74 6.43 0.38
C LEU A 270 15.62 5.40 0.14
N PHE A 271 14.85 5.02 1.17
CA PHE A 271 13.89 3.92 1.05
C PHE A 271 12.68 4.30 0.19
N VAL A 272 12.07 5.46 0.43
CA VAL A 272 10.91 5.93 -0.35
C VAL A 272 11.32 6.31 -1.78
N PHE A 273 12.49 6.93 -1.95
CA PHE A 273 13.07 7.17 -3.27
C PHE A 273 13.27 5.86 -4.05
N SER A 274 13.95 4.88 -3.44
CA SER A 274 14.21 3.58 -4.07
C SER A 274 12.91 2.85 -4.39
N GLN A 275 11.89 2.96 -3.53
CA GLN A 275 10.57 2.40 -3.80
C GLN A 275 9.93 3.04 -5.03
N SER A 276 10.10 4.35 -5.23
CA SER A 276 9.61 5.05 -6.41
C SER A 276 10.27 4.53 -7.69
N VAL A 277 11.59 4.36 -7.67
CA VAL A 277 12.34 3.77 -8.79
C VAL A 277 11.86 2.35 -9.06
N PHE A 278 11.71 1.54 -8.01
CA PHE A 278 11.23 0.17 -8.11
C PHE A 278 9.81 0.09 -8.72
N ASN A 279 8.92 0.98 -8.27
CA ASN A 279 7.55 1.09 -8.78
C ASN A 279 7.51 1.49 -10.27
N LEU A 280 8.36 2.43 -10.70
CA LEU A 280 8.50 2.81 -12.12
C LEU A 280 9.04 1.66 -12.99
N LEU A 281 10.04 0.93 -12.51
CA LEU A 281 10.58 -0.24 -13.22
C LEU A 281 9.51 -1.32 -13.40
N LEU A 282 8.74 -1.62 -12.34
CA LEU A 282 7.62 -2.55 -12.43
C LEU A 282 6.57 -2.09 -13.44
N LEU A 283 6.19 -0.81 -13.39
CA LEU A 283 5.23 -0.21 -14.33
C LEU A 283 5.73 -0.36 -15.78
N TYR A 284 7.00 -0.04 -16.05
CA TYR A 284 7.62 -0.19 -17.37
C TYR A 284 7.55 -1.64 -17.87
N ILE A 285 7.90 -2.61 -17.03
CA ILE A 285 7.85 -4.04 -17.40
C ILE A 285 6.40 -4.47 -17.67
N VAL A 286 5.44 -4.04 -16.86
CA VAL A 286 4.01 -4.34 -17.05
C VAL A 286 3.50 -3.77 -18.39
N ILE A 287 3.83 -2.52 -18.71
CA ILE A 287 3.47 -1.89 -19.99
C ILE A 287 4.10 -2.67 -21.16
N LYS A 288 5.38 -3.03 -21.07
CA LYS A 288 6.10 -3.79 -22.10
C LYS A 288 5.50 -5.18 -22.36
N ARG A 289 4.89 -5.82 -21.35
CA ARG A 289 4.21 -7.11 -21.53
C ARG A 289 2.95 -7.04 -22.40
N LYS A 290 2.41 -5.83 -22.66
CA LYS A 290 1.18 -5.61 -23.45
C LYS A 290 -0.06 -6.36 -22.93
N GLN A 291 0.00 -6.94 -21.73
CA GLN A 291 -1.11 -7.59 -21.04
C GLN A 291 -1.78 -6.58 -20.12
N TRP A 292 -2.39 -5.54 -20.71
CA TRP A 292 -3.01 -4.43 -19.99
C TRP A 292 -4.25 -4.92 -19.20
N LEU A 293 -5.46 -4.55 -19.63
CA LEU A 293 -6.68 -4.85 -18.89
C LEU A 293 -7.10 -6.33 -18.99
N SER A 294 -6.51 -7.10 -19.89
CA SER A 294 -6.73 -8.56 -19.95
C SER A 294 -6.16 -9.28 -18.72
N ASN A 295 -5.20 -8.70 -18.02
CA ASN A 295 -4.62 -9.26 -16.82
C ASN A 295 -5.41 -8.82 -15.57
N ASP A 296 -5.85 -9.80 -14.78
CA ASP A 296 -6.62 -9.55 -13.54
C ASP A 296 -5.84 -8.67 -12.55
N PHE A 297 -4.53 -8.91 -12.40
CA PHE A 297 -3.71 -8.15 -11.46
C PHE A 297 -3.58 -6.68 -11.88
N VAL A 298 -3.37 -6.43 -13.17
CA VAL A 298 -3.27 -5.06 -13.71
C VAL A 298 -4.61 -4.35 -13.59
N TYR A 299 -5.71 -5.04 -13.92
CA TYR A 299 -7.06 -4.49 -13.76
C TYR A 299 -7.35 -4.10 -12.31
N PHE A 300 -6.98 -4.95 -11.35
CA PHE A 300 -7.14 -4.65 -9.92
C PHE A 300 -6.24 -3.51 -9.44
N ALA A 301 -5.04 -3.40 -10.01
CA ALA A 301 -4.14 -2.28 -9.71
C ALA A 301 -4.78 -0.95 -10.14
N PHE A 302 -5.45 -0.91 -11.30
CA PHE A 302 -6.17 0.28 -11.74
C PHE A 302 -7.37 0.62 -10.84
N ILE A 303 -8.13 -0.38 -10.37
CA ILE A 303 -9.21 -0.15 -9.39
C ILE A 303 -8.65 0.51 -8.13
N TYR A 304 -7.55 -0.02 -7.59
CA TYR A 304 -6.89 0.57 -6.43
C TYR A 304 -6.44 2.00 -6.71
N LEU A 305 -5.77 2.23 -7.85
CA LEU A 305 -5.27 3.55 -8.23
C LEU A 305 -6.41 4.57 -8.36
N ILE A 306 -7.55 4.21 -8.96
CA ILE A 306 -8.70 5.12 -9.09
C ILE A 306 -9.21 5.54 -7.72
N VAL A 307 -9.30 4.62 -6.76
CA VAL A 307 -9.74 4.98 -5.40
C VAL A 307 -8.68 5.81 -4.69
N PHE A 308 -7.43 5.37 -4.73
CA PHE A 308 -6.37 5.96 -3.92
C PHE A 308 -5.96 7.36 -4.41
N CYS A 309 -5.93 7.58 -5.73
CA CYS A 309 -5.57 8.87 -6.33
C CYS A 309 -6.59 9.98 -6.03
N ILE A 310 -7.74 9.67 -5.43
CA ILE A 310 -8.66 10.68 -4.90
C ILE A 310 -7.99 11.43 -3.75
N SER A 311 -7.21 10.74 -2.91
CA SER A 311 -6.59 11.39 -1.76
C SER A 311 -5.54 12.44 -2.18
N PRO A 312 -5.36 13.53 -1.41
CA PRO A 312 -4.29 14.51 -1.62
C PRO A 312 -2.94 14.02 -1.09
N ILE A 313 -2.84 12.74 -0.78
CA ILE A 313 -1.66 12.12 -0.19
C ILE A 313 -0.60 11.91 -1.28
N PHE A 314 0.63 12.38 -1.05
CA PHE A 314 1.76 12.26 -1.97
C PHE A 314 2.88 11.40 -1.37
N ALA A 315 2.67 10.08 -1.28
CA ALA A 315 3.77 9.17 -0.93
C ALA A 315 3.65 7.79 -1.62
N PRO A 316 4.71 7.32 -2.29
CA PRO A 316 4.75 6.01 -2.95
C PRO A 316 4.53 4.82 -2.02
N ARG A 317 4.75 4.98 -0.71
CA ARG A 317 4.51 3.91 0.29
C ARG A 317 3.09 3.38 0.28
N TYR A 318 2.15 4.22 -0.13
CA TYR A 318 0.74 3.82 -0.23
C TYR A 318 0.42 3.03 -1.49
N LEU A 319 1.36 2.90 -2.42
CA LEU A 319 1.22 2.05 -3.60
C LEU A 319 1.63 0.60 -3.37
N ILE A 320 1.98 0.17 -2.15
CA ILE A 320 2.33 -1.23 -1.84
C ILE A 320 1.30 -2.24 -2.40
N PRO A 321 -0.02 -2.03 -2.27
CA PRO A 321 -1.03 -2.86 -2.93
C PRO A 321 -0.86 -2.99 -4.45
N VAL A 322 -0.53 -1.89 -5.13
CA VAL A 322 -0.32 -1.85 -6.57
C VAL A 322 1.02 -2.49 -6.95
N THR A 323 2.08 -2.19 -6.19
CA THR A 323 3.40 -2.82 -6.33
C THR A 323 3.27 -4.33 -6.28
N LEU A 324 2.52 -4.86 -5.31
CA LEU A 324 2.27 -6.30 -5.20
C LEU A 324 1.58 -6.87 -6.44
N LEU A 325 0.53 -6.22 -6.93
CA LEU A 325 -0.20 -6.66 -8.13
C LEU A 325 0.69 -6.64 -9.38
N PHE A 326 1.57 -5.65 -9.50
CA PHE A 326 2.58 -5.61 -10.56
C PHE A 326 3.63 -6.71 -10.39
N ILE A 327 4.10 -6.97 -9.18
CA ILE A 327 5.01 -8.10 -8.88
C ILE A 327 4.35 -9.45 -9.25
N CYS A 328 3.06 -9.64 -8.95
CA CYS A 328 2.28 -10.80 -9.40
C CYS A 328 2.29 -10.90 -10.93
N THR A 329 1.99 -9.80 -11.63
CA THR A 329 2.00 -9.72 -13.10
C THR A 329 3.36 -10.10 -13.69
N VAL A 330 4.45 -9.54 -13.15
CA VAL A 330 5.83 -9.80 -13.60
C VAL A 330 6.27 -11.24 -13.28
N SER A 331 5.68 -11.85 -12.26
CA SER A 331 5.99 -13.20 -11.80
C SER A 331 5.14 -14.29 -12.44
N GLN A 332 4.09 -13.94 -13.20
CA GLN A 332 3.33 -14.92 -13.98
C GLN A 332 4.27 -15.67 -14.92
N LYS A 333 4.15 -17.01 -14.89
CA LYS A 333 4.81 -17.87 -15.87
C LYS A 333 4.23 -17.52 -17.25
N LYS A 334 5.08 -17.35 -18.26
CA LYS A 334 4.58 -17.24 -19.63
C LYS A 334 3.81 -18.52 -19.91
N ILE A 335 2.53 -18.39 -20.30
CA ILE A 335 1.84 -19.44 -21.00
C ILE A 335 2.56 -19.48 -22.35
N LEU A 336 3.42 -20.49 -22.54
CA LEU A 336 4.15 -20.71 -23.78
C LEU A 336 3.19 -21.09 -24.89
#